data_AF-A0A229SM94-F1
#
_entry.id   AF-A0A229SM94-F1
#
_cell.length_a   1.000
_cell.length_b   1.000
_cell.length_c   1.000
_cell.angle_alpha   90.00
_cell.angle_beta   90.00
_cell.angle_gamma   90.00
#
_symmetry.space_group_name_H-M   'P 1'
#
loop_
_entity.id
_entity.type
_entity.pdbx_description
1 polymer ?
#
loop_
_entity_poly.entity_id
_entity_poly.type
_entity_poly.pdbx_seq_one_letter_code
_entity_poly.pdbx_strand_id
1 'polypeptide(L)'
;MIDEFAKQYLHGDLREIREEMLGKLDGLGEYDIRRPLTATGTNLLGLVKHLTLTEARYFGDIFGRPFPEPLPRWDDRAVRGKDMWATEHETRDEIISRYRQAWAHSDATITELAVDTPGHVPWWPRPDVMLFNILVHVLTETNRHAGHADILREQLDGALASDGHHDAEFWASRHAEIERAARAVAQ
;
A
#
# COMPACT_ATOMS: atom_id res chain seq x y z
N MET A 1 23.77 19.56 -2.30
CA MET A 1 22.37 19.61 -1.88
C MET A 1 21.87 18.18 -1.83
N ILE A 2 21.41 17.73 -0.67
CA ILE A 2 20.86 16.39 -0.47
C ILE A 2 19.42 16.29 -1.01
N ASP A 3 18.77 17.44 -1.24
CA ASP A 3 17.36 17.60 -1.54
C ASP A 3 16.92 16.84 -2.79
N GLU A 4 17.59 17.06 -3.93
CA GLU A 4 17.30 16.32 -5.17
C GLU A 4 17.65 14.83 -5.07
N PHE A 5 18.73 14.49 -4.37
CA PHE A 5 19.10 13.10 -4.14
C PHE A 5 18.03 12.38 -3.30
N ALA A 6 17.60 12.98 -2.19
CA ALA A 6 16.58 12.42 -1.31
C ALA A 6 15.24 12.28 -2.02
N LYS A 7 14.84 13.29 -2.81
CA LYS A 7 13.63 13.25 -3.62
C LYS A 7 13.67 12.10 -4.63
N GLN A 8 14.76 11.98 -5.39
CA GLN A 8 14.92 10.92 -6.39
C GLN A 8 14.96 9.52 -5.75
N TYR A 9 15.66 9.39 -4.62
CA TYR A 9 15.75 8.13 -3.88
C TYR A 9 14.38 7.67 -3.38
N LEU A 10 13.66 8.53 -2.64
CA LEU A 10 12.32 8.21 -2.12
C LEU A 10 11.30 7.95 -3.25
N HIS A 11 11.41 8.68 -4.36
CA HIS A 11 10.56 8.45 -5.52
C HIS A 11 10.87 7.12 -6.21
N GLY A 12 12.14 6.73 -6.30
CA GLY A 12 12.58 5.42 -6.77
C GLY A 12 11.99 4.30 -5.93
N ASP A 13 12.21 4.32 -4.61
CA ASP A 13 11.66 3.32 -3.68
C ASP A 13 10.13 3.22 -3.79
N LEU A 14 9.45 4.37 -3.93
CA LEU A 14 8.00 4.39 -4.09
C LEU A 14 7.53 3.73 -5.39
N ARG A 15 8.27 3.88 -6.50
CA ARG A 15 7.96 3.19 -7.76
C ARG A 15 8.15 1.68 -7.64
N GLU A 16 9.21 1.24 -6.98
CA GLU A 16 9.48 -0.19 -6.78
C GLU A 16 8.37 -0.85 -5.95
N ILE A 17 8.04 -0.28 -4.78
CA ILE A 17 7.04 -0.88 -3.89
C ILE A 17 5.62 -0.87 -4.47
N ARG A 18 5.30 0.08 -5.37
CA ARG A 18 4.02 0.10 -6.10
C ARG A 18 3.89 -1.10 -7.06
N GLU A 19 4.96 -1.43 -7.78
CA GLU A 19 4.98 -2.61 -8.65
C GLU A 19 4.93 -3.89 -7.82
N GLU A 20 5.66 -3.95 -6.69
CA GLU A 20 5.58 -5.08 -5.76
C GLU A 20 4.15 -5.31 -5.26
N MET A 21 3.45 -4.25 -4.87
CA MET A 21 2.04 -4.32 -4.43
C MET A 21 1.13 -4.92 -5.49
N LEU A 22 1.29 -4.54 -6.77
CA LEU A 22 0.53 -5.13 -7.86
C LEU A 22 0.92 -6.59 -8.11
N GLY A 23 2.21 -6.91 -8.02
CA GLY A 23 2.72 -8.28 -8.14
C GLY A 23 2.11 -9.24 -7.10
N LYS A 24 1.67 -8.74 -5.93
CA LYS A 24 0.96 -9.57 -4.93
C LYS A 24 -0.37 -10.13 -5.44
N LEU A 25 -0.91 -9.63 -6.55
CA LEU A 25 -2.12 -10.16 -7.18
C LEU A 25 -1.86 -11.25 -8.23
N ASP A 26 -0.61 -11.41 -8.67
CA ASP A 26 -0.27 -12.25 -9.82
C ASP A 26 -0.55 -13.73 -9.54
N GLY A 27 -1.16 -14.42 -10.49
CA GLY A 27 -1.49 -15.84 -10.40
C GLY A 27 -2.69 -16.19 -9.49
N LEU A 28 -3.30 -15.21 -8.81
CA LEU A 28 -4.43 -15.45 -7.91
C LEU A 28 -5.79 -15.28 -8.60
N GLY A 29 -6.77 -16.12 -8.22
CA GLY A 29 -8.15 -16.04 -8.70
C GLY A 29 -8.94 -14.88 -8.08
N GLU A 30 -10.06 -14.49 -8.71
CA GLU A 30 -10.92 -13.38 -8.25
C GLU A 30 -11.39 -13.52 -6.79
N TYR A 31 -11.75 -14.73 -6.39
CA TYR A 31 -12.24 -14.99 -5.04
C TYR A 31 -11.17 -14.73 -3.99
N ASP A 32 -9.94 -15.21 -4.20
CA ASP A 32 -8.87 -15.13 -3.21
C ASP A 32 -8.36 -13.71 -2.98
N ILE A 33 -8.32 -12.88 -4.01
CA ILE A 33 -7.88 -11.48 -3.85
C ILE A 33 -8.94 -10.60 -3.17
N ARG A 34 -10.21 -11.04 -3.11
CA ARG A 34 -11.35 -10.26 -2.58
C ARG A 34 -11.84 -10.73 -1.22
N ARG A 35 -11.70 -12.03 -0.92
CA ARG A 35 -12.25 -12.60 0.31
C ARG A 35 -11.52 -12.05 1.54
N PRO A 36 -12.20 -11.92 2.68
CA PRO A 36 -11.56 -11.66 3.97
C PRO A 36 -10.45 -12.69 4.25
N LEU A 37 -9.24 -12.20 4.53
CA LEU A 37 -8.10 -13.02 4.99
C LEU A 37 -7.73 -12.72 6.45
N THR A 38 -8.38 -11.72 7.06
CA THR A 38 -8.25 -11.38 8.47
C THR A 38 -9.61 -11.19 9.12
N ALA A 39 -9.67 -11.20 10.45
CA ALA A 39 -10.90 -10.93 11.21
C ALA A 39 -11.49 -9.53 10.93
N THR A 40 -10.68 -8.58 10.46
CA THR A 40 -11.12 -7.23 10.10
C THR A 40 -11.53 -7.09 8.64
N GLY A 41 -11.50 -8.17 7.84
CA GLY A 41 -11.90 -8.14 6.44
C GLY A 41 -10.81 -7.71 5.45
N THR A 42 -9.55 -7.57 5.90
CA THR A 42 -8.44 -7.18 5.03
C THR A 42 -8.23 -8.23 3.94
N ASN A 43 -8.08 -7.76 2.70
CA ASN A 43 -7.92 -8.57 1.50
C ASN A 43 -6.98 -7.84 0.50
N LEU A 44 -6.40 -8.58 -0.45
CA LEU A 44 -5.36 -8.06 -1.33
C LEU A 44 -5.86 -6.94 -2.27
N LEU A 45 -7.02 -7.11 -2.89
CA LEU A 45 -7.56 -6.12 -3.83
C LEU A 45 -7.99 -4.83 -3.10
N GLY A 46 -8.49 -4.97 -1.88
CA GLY A 46 -8.81 -3.87 -0.98
C GLY A 46 -7.58 -3.04 -0.60
N LEU A 47 -6.42 -3.66 -0.39
CA LEU A 47 -5.16 -2.94 -0.14
C LEU A 47 -4.78 -2.05 -1.33
N VAL A 48 -4.87 -2.57 -2.56
CA VAL A 48 -4.61 -1.79 -3.79
C VAL A 48 -5.59 -0.63 -3.93
N LYS A 49 -6.89 -0.88 -3.66
CA LYS A 49 -7.92 0.17 -3.69
C LYS A 49 -7.65 1.28 -2.67
N HIS A 50 -7.23 0.93 -1.46
CA HIS A 50 -6.88 1.90 -0.43
C HIS A 50 -5.67 2.75 -0.85
N LEU A 51 -4.60 2.11 -1.32
CA LEU A 51 -3.40 2.81 -1.78
C LEU A 51 -3.69 3.76 -2.95
N THR A 52 -4.65 3.43 -3.82
CA THR A 52 -5.12 4.33 -4.88
C THR A 52 -5.63 5.66 -4.31
N LEU A 53 -6.45 5.61 -3.25
CA LEU A 53 -6.97 6.82 -2.62
C LEU A 53 -5.88 7.59 -1.88
N THR A 54 -4.94 6.87 -1.24
CA THR A 54 -3.79 7.46 -0.55
C THR A 54 -2.93 8.26 -1.53
N GLU A 55 -2.52 7.67 -2.65
CA GLU A 55 -1.75 8.33 -3.71
C GLU A 55 -2.47 9.58 -4.25
N ALA A 56 -3.69 9.39 -4.75
CA ALA A 56 -4.48 10.42 -5.39
C ALA A 56 -4.74 11.62 -4.47
N ARG A 57 -4.98 11.35 -3.18
CA ARG A 57 -5.23 12.41 -2.20
C ARG A 57 -3.93 13.12 -1.83
N TYR A 58 -2.90 12.38 -1.40
CA TYR A 58 -1.70 12.98 -0.80
C TYR A 58 -0.80 13.68 -1.81
N PHE A 59 -0.66 13.19 -3.04
CA PHE A 59 0.08 13.89 -4.10
C PHE A 59 -0.82 14.75 -4.99
N GLY A 60 -2.14 14.68 -4.82
CA GLY A 60 -3.08 15.50 -5.56
C GLY A 60 -3.59 16.69 -4.73
N ASP A 61 -4.69 16.46 -4.01
CA ASP A 61 -5.43 17.49 -3.28
C ASP A 61 -4.54 18.35 -2.36
N ILE A 62 -3.57 17.72 -1.67
CA ILE A 62 -2.67 18.38 -0.70
C ILE A 62 -1.78 19.44 -1.34
N PHE A 63 -1.52 19.34 -2.63
CA PHE A 63 -0.71 20.27 -3.41
C PHE A 63 -1.54 21.08 -4.41
N GLY A 64 -2.87 21.09 -4.28
CA GLY A 64 -3.76 21.80 -5.20
C GLY A 64 -3.81 21.22 -6.61
N ARG A 65 -3.51 19.92 -6.75
CA ARG A 65 -3.47 19.19 -8.03
C ARG A 65 -4.48 18.05 -7.98
N PRO A 66 -5.80 18.33 -7.97
CA PRO A 66 -6.80 17.30 -7.72
C PRO A 66 -6.71 16.16 -8.74
N PHE A 67 -6.88 14.93 -8.25
CA PHE A 67 -6.96 13.76 -9.13
C PHE A 67 -8.19 13.89 -10.04
N PRO A 68 -8.12 13.54 -11.35
CA PRO A 68 -9.23 13.78 -12.28
C PRO A 68 -10.53 13.03 -11.93
N GLU A 69 -10.44 11.91 -11.22
CA GLU A 69 -11.60 11.13 -10.83
C GLU A 69 -12.09 11.48 -9.41
N PRO A 70 -13.41 11.38 -9.14
CA PRO A 70 -13.96 11.64 -7.82
C PRO A 70 -13.34 10.76 -6.73
N LEU A 71 -12.78 11.41 -5.71
CA LEU A 71 -12.37 10.77 -4.47
C LEU A 71 -13.48 10.91 -3.43
N PRO A 72 -13.74 9.88 -2.59
CA PRO A 72 -14.59 10.04 -1.43
C PRO A 72 -14.06 11.18 -0.55
N ARG A 73 -14.95 11.90 0.12
CA ARG A 73 -14.51 12.93 1.06
C ARG A 73 -13.77 12.30 2.24
N TRP A 74 -12.69 12.94 2.70
CA TRP A 74 -11.90 12.44 3.83
C TRP A 74 -12.67 12.50 5.16
N ASP A 75 -13.60 13.46 5.30
CA ASP A 75 -14.42 13.68 6.49
C ASP A 75 -15.76 12.91 6.48
N ASP A 76 -16.03 12.17 5.41
CA ASP A 76 -17.23 11.36 5.30
C ASP A 76 -17.09 10.06 6.11
N ARG A 77 -17.78 10.03 7.25
CA ARG A 77 -17.81 8.85 8.13
C ARG A 77 -18.49 7.64 7.50
N ALA A 78 -19.38 7.83 6.53
CA ALA A 78 -20.11 6.76 5.87
C ALA A 78 -19.24 5.93 4.92
N VAL A 79 -18.07 6.44 4.55
CA VAL A 79 -17.10 5.77 3.66
C VAL A 79 -15.87 5.23 4.38
N ARG A 80 -15.73 5.50 5.69
CA ARG A 80 -14.59 5.02 6.49
C ARG A 80 -14.52 3.49 6.46
N GLY A 81 -13.38 2.95 6.01
CA GLY A 81 -13.15 1.51 5.89
C GLY A 81 -13.72 0.89 4.60
N LYS A 82 -14.50 1.63 3.79
CA LYS A 82 -14.97 1.16 2.48
C LYS A 82 -13.90 1.27 1.40
N ASP A 83 -12.85 2.03 1.65
CA ASP A 83 -11.66 2.13 0.81
C ASP A 83 -10.85 0.84 0.77
N MET A 84 -11.02 -0.03 1.76
CA MET A 84 -10.43 -1.38 1.82
C MET A 84 -11.37 -2.48 1.29
N TRP A 85 -12.52 -2.11 0.74
CA TRP A 85 -13.54 -3.04 0.25
C TRP A 85 -13.73 -2.90 -1.26
N ALA A 86 -13.23 -3.89 -2.02
CA ALA A 86 -13.56 -4.06 -3.43
C ALA A 86 -14.94 -4.71 -3.56
N THR A 87 -15.92 -3.96 -4.06
CA THR A 87 -17.31 -4.42 -4.20
C THR A 87 -17.46 -5.40 -5.36
N GLU A 88 -18.58 -6.13 -5.39
CA GLU A 88 -18.96 -7.01 -6.50
C GLU A 88 -19.19 -6.28 -7.83
N HIS A 89 -19.32 -4.95 -7.79
CA HIS A 89 -19.53 -4.09 -8.95
C HIS A 89 -18.22 -3.46 -9.47
N GLU A 90 -17.11 -3.62 -8.75
CA GLU A 90 -15.79 -3.17 -9.17
C GLU A 90 -14.99 -4.37 -9.68
N THR A 91 -14.47 -4.28 -10.89
CA THR A 91 -13.60 -5.31 -11.46
C THR A 91 -12.16 -5.16 -10.96
N ARG A 92 -11.37 -6.25 -11.02
CA ARG A 92 -9.93 -6.23 -10.76
C ARG A 92 -9.24 -5.17 -11.62
N ASP A 93 -9.53 -5.19 -12.92
CA ASP A 93 -8.88 -4.32 -13.91
C ASP A 93 -9.20 -2.84 -13.66
N GLU A 94 -10.43 -2.50 -13.27
CA GLU A 94 -10.77 -1.13 -12.89
C GLU A 94 -9.94 -0.66 -11.69
N ILE A 95 -9.83 -1.48 -10.64
CA ILE A 95 -9.06 -1.12 -9.44
C ILE A 95 -7.58 -0.98 -9.76
N ILE A 96 -6.99 -1.92 -10.51
CA ILE A 96 -5.57 -1.87 -10.91
C ILE A 96 -5.33 -0.66 -11.82
N SER A 97 -6.18 -0.44 -12.83
CA SER A 97 -6.05 0.69 -13.75
C SER A 97 -6.12 2.01 -12.99
N ARG A 98 -7.05 2.14 -12.04
CA ARG A 98 -7.18 3.32 -11.20
C ARG A 98 -5.95 3.54 -10.33
N TYR A 99 -5.36 2.48 -9.77
CA TYR A 99 -4.10 2.58 -9.03
C TYR A 99 -2.96 3.09 -9.92
N ARG A 100 -2.85 2.56 -11.15
CA ARG A 100 -1.86 3.02 -12.13
C ARG A 100 -2.08 4.49 -12.55
N GLN A 101 -3.33 4.93 -12.65
CA GLN A 101 -3.62 6.34 -12.92
C GLN A 101 -3.25 7.23 -11.73
N ALA A 102 -3.56 6.80 -10.51
CA ALA A 102 -3.23 7.54 -9.28
C ALA A 102 -1.71 7.64 -9.08
N TRP A 103 -0.94 6.57 -9.34
CA TRP A 103 0.52 6.67 -9.27
C TRP A 103 1.09 7.59 -10.35
N ALA A 104 0.45 7.70 -11.52
CA ALA A 104 0.99 8.47 -12.64
C ALA A 104 0.77 9.97 -12.40
N HIS A 105 -0.40 10.28 -11.85
CA HIS A 105 -0.70 11.59 -11.30
C HIS A 105 0.29 11.98 -10.19
N SER A 106 0.58 11.05 -9.29
CA SER A 106 1.52 11.26 -8.20
C SER A 106 2.95 11.49 -8.72
N ASP A 107 3.39 10.72 -9.70
CA ASP A 107 4.68 10.88 -10.37
C ASP A 107 4.82 12.25 -11.03
N ALA A 108 3.75 12.75 -11.67
CA ALA A 108 3.73 14.08 -12.25
C ALA A 108 3.89 15.16 -11.18
N THR A 109 3.15 15.07 -10.07
CA THR A 109 3.31 15.99 -8.93
C THR A 109 4.73 15.95 -8.38
N ILE A 110 5.25 14.75 -8.08
CA ILE A 110 6.60 14.60 -7.52
C ILE A 110 7.64 15.18 -8.48
N THR A 111 7.53 14.92 -9.78
CA THR A 111 8.49 15.43 -10.77
C THR A 111 8.48 16.96 -10.84
N GLU A 112 7.30 17.57 -10.88
CA GLU A 112 7.14 19.02 -11.11
C GLU A 112 7.49 19.88 -9.89
N LEU A 113 7.19 19.40 -8.68
CA LEU A 113 7.33 20.19 -7.46
C LEU A 113 8.70 20.03 -6.81
N ALA A 114 9.25 21.09 -6.20
CA ALA A 114 10.44 21.00 -5.37
C ALA A 114 10.16 20.18 -4.09
N VAL A 115 11.17 19.51 -3.53
CA VAL A 115 10.99 18.63 -2.36
C VAL A 115 10.52 19.36 -1.10
N ASP A 116 10.77 20.67 -1.02
CA ASP A 116 10.34 21.57 0.04
C ASP A 116 9.03 22.33 -0.28
N THR A 117 8.36 22.00 -1.40
CA THR A 117 7.08 22.62 -1.76
C THR A 117 6.05 22.40 -0.66
N PRO A 118 5.41 23.47 -0.14
CA PRO A 118 4.42 23.35 0.92
C PRO A 118 3.15 22.67 0.41
N GLY A 119 2.56 21.83 1.25
CA GLY A 119 1.24 21.24 1.08
C GLY A 119 0.41 21.41 2.36
N HIS A 120 -0.88 21.07 2.30
CA HIS A 120 -1.79 21.18 3.43
C HIS A 120 -2.61 19.92 3.66
N VAL A 121 -2.41 19.25 4.81
CA VAL A 121 -3.17 18.05 5.22
C VAL A 121 -4.17 18.40 6.33
N PRO A 122 -5.48 18.51 6.02
CA PRO A 122 -6.45 19.07 6.97
C PRO A 122 -6.75 18.17 8.18
N TRP A 123 -6.43 16.87 8.12
CA TRP A 123 -6.60 15.93 9.23
C TRP A 123 -5.32 15.67 10.04
N TRP A 124 -4.19 16.31 9.70
CA TRP A 124 -2.97 16.17 10.49
C TRP A 124 -2.88 17.27 11.56
N PRO A 125 -2.31 16.97 12.75
CA PRO A 125 -2.05 17.97 13.79
C PRO A 125 -0.91 18.94 13.43
N ARG A 126 -0.31 18.79 12.23
CA ARG A 126 0.79 19.59 11.70
C ARG A 126 0.41 20.00 10.27
N PRO A 127 -0.25 21.15 10.08
CA PRO A 127 -0.79 21.53 8.77
C PRO A 127 0.29 21.96 7.79
N ASP A 128 1.44 22.41 8.28
CA ASP A 128 2.59 22.83 7.47
C ASP A 128 3.45 21.60 7.14
N VAL A 129 3.17 20.98 6.00
CA VAL A 129 3.93 19.84 5.47
C VAL A 129 4.62 20.22 4.18
N MET A 130 5.72 19.55 3.87
CA MET A 130 6.40 19.66 2.58
C MET A 130 6.18 18.38 1.75
N LEU A 131 6.45 18.45 0.44
CA LEU A 131 6.50 17.26 -0.42
C LEU A 131 7.38 16.16 0.17
N PHE A 132 8.49 16.51 0.81
CA PHE A 132 9.31 15.57 1.58
C PHE A 132 8.51 14.75 2.60
N ASN A 133 7.69 15.41 3.42
CA ASN A 133 6.91 14.73 4.45
C ASN A 133 5.86 13.80 3.82
N ILE A 134 5.28 14.20 2.70
CA ILE A 134 4.30 13.41 1.96
C ILE A 134 4.95 12.20 1.29
N LEU A 135 6.12 12.35 0.65
CA LEU A 135 6.90 11.24 0.10
C LEU A 135 7.18 10.18 1.17
N VAL A 136 7.71 10.61 2.33
CA VAL A 136 7.99 9.70 3.45
C VAL A 136 6.70 9.04 3.95
N HIS A 137 5.61 9.79 4.08
CA HIS A 137 4.33 9.25 4.55
C HIS A 137 3.77 8.18 3.61
N VAL A 138 3.65 8.49 2.32
CA VAL A 138 3.07 7.56 1.35
C VAL A 138 3.98 6.34 1.15
N LEU A 139 5.31 6.52 1.11
CA LEU A 139 6.25 5.39 1.06
C LEU A 139 6.11 4.50 2.29
N THR A 140 5.99 5.08 3.49
CA THR A 140 5.77 4.31 4.73
C THR A 140 4.46 3.55 4.68
N GLU A 141 3.40 4.15 4.15
CA GLU A 141 2.11 3.48 4.10
C GLU A 141 2.08 2.36 3.06
N THR A 142 2.64 2.59 1.88
CA THR A 142 2.73 1.55 0.85
C THR A 142 3.58 0.37 1.34
N ASN A 143 4.71 0.61 2.01
CA ASN A 143 5.52 -0.46 2.61
C ASN A 143 4.78 -1.22 3.72
N ARG A 144 4.03 -0.52 4.59
CA ARG A 144 3.21 -1.18 5.60
C ARG A 144 2.19 -2.12 4.95
N HIS A 145 1.52 -1.67 3.89
CA HIS A 145 0.54 -2.50 3.19
C HIS A 145 1.17 -3.60 2.33
N ALA A 146 2.39 -3.42 1.83
CA ALA A 146 3.16 -4.48 1.20
C ALA A 146 3.47 -5.62 2.19
N GLY A 147 3.94 -5.28 3.41
CA GLY A 147 4.12 -6.27 4.46
C GLY A 147 2.82 -6.97 4.89
N HIS A 148 1.69 -6.25 4.90
CA HIS A 148 0.38 -6.92 5.07
C HIS A 148 0.10 -7.89 3.93
N ALA A 149 0.28 -7.45 2.68
CA ALA A 149 0.03 -8.26 1.50
C ALA A 149 0.92 -9.51 1.45
N ASP A 150 2.14 -9.46 1.96
CA ASP A 150 3.03 -10.62 2.08
C ASP A 150 2.43 -11.71 2.96
N ILE A 151 1.97 -11.35 4.17
CA ILE A 151 1.34 -12.32 5.08
C ILE A 151 0.02 -12.84 4.51
N LEU A 152 -0.75 -11.99 3.84
CA LEU A 152 -1.98 -12.43 3.18
C LEU A 152 -1.69 -13.40 2.02
N ARG A 153 -0.61 -13.16 1.28
CA ARG A 153 -0.19 -14.00 0.16
C ARG A 153 0.30 -15.36 0.66
N GLU A 154 1.13 -15.37 1.70
CA GLU A 154 1.59 -16.59 2.37
C GLU A 154 0.41 -17.50 2.76
N GLN A 155 -0.69 -16.93 3.26
CA GLN A 155 -1.90 -17.69 3.61
C GLN A 155 -2.67 -18.29 2.43
N LEU A 156 -2.48 -17.77 1.21
CA LEU A 156 -3.19 -18.21 0.02
C LEU A 156 -2.47 -19.34 -0.71
N ASP A 157 -1.19 -19.16 -0.99
CA ASP A 157 -0.41 -20.08 -1.83
C ASP A 157 0.97 -20.42 -1.25
N GLY A 158 1.28 -19.94 -0.05
CA GLY A 158 2.60 -20.12 0.57
C GLY A 158 3.72 -19.38 -0.15
N ALA A 159 3.40 -18.51 -1.12
CA ALA A 159 4.41 -17.67 -1.76
C ALA A 159 4.88 -16.62 -0.76
N LEU A 160 6.19 -16.53 -0.62
CA LEU A 160 6.84 -15.59 0.27
C LEU A 160 7.62 -14.57 -0.57
N ALA A 161 7.64 -13.32 -0.11
CA ALA A 161 8.11 -12.17 -0.88
C ALA A 161 9.58 -12.25 -1.35
N SER A 162 10.39 -13.09 -0.72
CA SER A 162 11.84 -13.12 -0.94
C SER A 162 12.50 -14.50 -0.81
N ASP A 163 11.74 -15.59 -0.79
CA ASP A 163 12.34 -16.85 -0.38
C ASP A 163 13.18 -17.53 -1.46
N GLY A 164 14.49 -17.42 -1.25
CA GLY A 164 15.48 -18.34 -1.77
C GLY A 164 15.16 -19.76 -1.31
N HIS A 165 14.62 -20.56 -2.23
CA HIS A 165 14.80 -22.01 -2.32
C HIS A 165 14.61 -22.87 -1.04
N HIS A 166 13.71 -22.50 -0.13
CA HIS A 166 13.34 -23.37 1.01
C HIS A 166 12.07 -24.16 0.71
N ASP A 167 12.10 -25.47 0.99
CA ASP A 167 10.97 -26.37 0.76
C ASP A 167 10.01 -26.43 1.97
N ALA A 168 8.89 -27.13 1.82
CA ALA A 168 7.88 -27.25 2.86
C ALA A 168 8.41 -27.95 4.13
N GLU A 169 9.40 -28.83 4.01
CA GLU A 169 9.99 -29.54 5.15
C GLU A 169 10.81 -28.58 6.00
N PHE A 170 11.62 -27.72 5.37
CA PHE A 170 12.34 -26.65 6.05
C PHE A 170 11.38 -25.78 6.86
N TRP A 171 10.29 -25.31 6.24
CA TRP A 171 9.32 -24.44 6.93
C TRP A 171 8.60 -25.14 8.08
N ALA A 172 8.23 -26.42 7.91
CA ALA A 172 7.62 -27.19 8.99
C ALA A 172 8.58 -27.36 10.19
N SER A 173 9.85 -27.66 9.92
CA SER A 173 10.89 -27.77 10.95
C SER A 173 11.10 -26.44 11.69
N ARG A 174 11.21 -25.35 10.92
CA ARG A 174 11.38 -24.00 11.46
C ARG A 174 10.20 -23.57 12.33
N HIS A 175 8.97 -23.82 11.87
CA HIS A 175 7.75 -23.55 12.63
C HIS A 175 7.73 -24.33 13.96
N ALA A 176 8.05 -25.62 13.93
CA ALA A 176 8.08 -26.46 15.12
C ALA A 176 9.15 -26.02 16.14
N GLU A 177 10.29 -25.50 15.69
CA GLU A 177 11.32 -24.93 16.55
C GLU A 177 10.81 -23.67 17.28
N ILE A 178 10.22 -22.73 16.55
CA ILE A 178 9.65 -21.49 17.10
C ILE A 178 8.56 -21.81 18.12
N GLU A 179 7.67 -22.74 17.81
CA GLU A 179 6.58 -23.17 18.69
C GLU A 179 7.09 -23.78 20.01
N ARG A 180 8.14 -24.61 19.95
CA ARG A 180 8.77 -25.17 21.16
C ARG A 180 9.35 -24.07 22.05
N ALA A 181 10.04 -23.10 21.45
CA ALA A 181 10.62 -21.98 22.20
C ALA A 181 9.53 -21.13 22.87
N ALA A 182 8.44 -20.82 22.15
CA ALA A 182 7.31 -20.07 22.69
C ALA A 182 6.64 -20.78 23.87
N ARG A 183 6.47 -22.10 23.78
CA ARG A 183 5.88 -22.91 24.87
C ARG A 183 6.78 -22.99 26.11
N ALA A 184 8.09 -23.02 25.93
CA ALA A 184 9.03 -23.14 27.04
C ALA A 184 9.03 -21.92 27.98
N VAL A 185 8.75 -20.72 27.45
CA VAL A 185 8.68 -19.48 28.24
C VAL A 185 7.29 -19.17 28.81
N ALA A 186 6.26 -19.87 28.34
CA ALA A 186 4.88 -19.72 28.80
C ALA A 186 4.54 -20.61 30.02
N GLN A 187 5.51 -21.39 30.52
CA GLN A 187 5.43 -22.20 31.73
C GLN A 187 6.01 -21.44 32.92
#